data_AF-A0A356BYL3-F1
#
_entry.id   AF-A0A356BYL3-F1
#
_cell.length_a   1.000
_cell.length_b   1.000
_cell.length_c   1.000
_cell.angle_alpha   90.00
_cell.angle_beta   90.00
_cell.angle_gamma   90.00
#
_symmetry.space_group_name_H-M   'P 1'
#
loop_
_entity.id
_entity.type
_entity.pdbx_description
1 polymer ?
#
loop_
_entity_poly.entity_id
_entity_poly.type
_entity_poly.pdbx_seq_one_letter_code
_entity_poly.pdbx_strand_id
1 'polypeptide(L)'
;MKKLIPDVICESVFAIDLDKLKKRDISGLLVDIDNTLVPWGEPEMEGAFVAWVKEVKQKGFKVCLVSNAKKPRAENFATLLDIPAVGLALKPLGRAFRRGMALLNLGPREVA
;
A
#
# COMPACT_ATOMS: atom_id res chain seq x y z
N MET A 1 15.38 18.13 -13.38
CA MET A 1 14.64 17.48 -12.27
C MET A 1 14.67 15.97 -12.46
N LYS A 2 15.22 15.22 -11.51
CA LYS A 2 15.06 13.77 -11.50
C LYS A 2 13.68 13.45 -10.92
N LYS A 3 12.82 12.80 -11.70
CA LYS A 3 11.49 12.34 -11.28
C LYS A 3 11.60 10.88 -10.83
N LEU A 4 10.69 10.41 -9.97
CA LEU A 4 10.59 9.01 -9.53
C LEU A 4 11.82 8.52 -8.73
N ILE A 5 12.34 9.37 -7.84
CA ILE A 5 13.35 8.97 -6.85
C ILE A 5 12.64 8.78 -5.51
N PRO A 6 12.91 7.68 -4.77
CA PRO A 6 12.35 7.48 -3.44
C PRO A 6 12.93 8.48 -2.45
N ASP A 7 12.07 9.02 -1.58
CA ASP A 7 12.52 9.81 -0.43
C ASP A 7 13.17 8.94 0.66
N VAL A 8 12.72 7.68 0.76
CA VAL A 8 13.14 6.71 1.77
C VAL A 8 13.26 5.33 1.12
N ILE A 9 14.33 4.61 1.45
CA ILE A 9 14.55 3.22 1.05
C ILE A 9 14.64 2.39 2.34
N CYS A 10 13.84 1.33 2.40
CA CYS A 10 13.85 0.37 3.50
C CYS A 10 14.09 -1.03 2.91
N GLU A 11 14.69 -1.91 3.71
CA GLU A 11 14.95 -3.30 3.30
C GLU A 11 13.67 -4.15 3.23
N SER A 12 12.64 -3.76 3.98
CA SER A 12 11.34 -4.43 4.03
C SER A 12 10.25 -3.47 4.52
N VAL A 13 8.99 -3.81 4.26
CA VAL A 13 7.81 -3.12 4.83
C VAL A 13 7.82 -3.13 6.36
N PHE A 14 8.39 -4.18 6.98
CA PHE A 14 8.51 -4.30 8.43
C PHE A 14 9.49 -3.28 9.03
N ALA A 15 10.41 -2.74 8.22
CA ALA A 15 11.38 -1.72 8.64
C ALA A 15 10.86 -0.28 8.49
N ILE A 16 9.61 -0.10 8.03
CA ILE A 16 9.00 1.22 7.89
C ILE A 16 8.70 1.81 9.27
N ASP A 17 9.34 2.94 9.56
CA ASP A 17 9.08 3.72 10.78
C ASP A 17 7.78 4.53 10.62
N LEU A 18 6.69 3.93 11.07
CA LEU A 18 5.35 4.51 11.02
C LEU A 18 5.24 5.82 11.84
N ASP A 19 6.05 5.98 12.88
CA ASP A 19 6.01 7.20 13.71
C ASP A 19 6.72 8.36 13.00
N LYS A 20 7.78 8.09 12.22
CA LYS A 20 8.35 9.09 11.30
C LYS A 20 7.38 9.48 10.20
N LEU A 21 6.59 8.54 9.66
CA LEU A 21 5.57 8.86 8.66
C LEU A 21 4.50 9.80 9.23
N LYS A 22 4.00 9.53 10.44
CA LYS A 22 3.07 10.44 11.12
C LYS A 22 3.64 11.85 11.30
N LYS A 23 4.91 11.97 11.69
CA LYS A 23 5.60 13.26 11.83
C LYS A 23 5.73 14.03 10.51
N ARG A 24 5.55 13.36 9.37
CA ARG A 24 5.51 13.95 8.02
C ARG A 24 4.08 14.21 7.52
N ASP A 25 3.09 14.20 8.43
CA ASP A 25 1.66 14.34 8.12
C ASP A 25 1.09 13.22 7.22
N ILE A 26 1.77 12.07 7.17
CA ILE A 26 1.26 10.91 6.45
C ILE A 26 0.31 10.13 7.37
N SER A 27 -0.90 9.90 6.86
CA SER A 27 -1.96 9.12 7.51
C SER A 27 -2.52 8.01 6.63
N GLY A 28 -2.11 7.93 5.35
CA GLY A 28 -2.50 6.89 4.40
C GLY A 28 -1.31 6.19 3.75
N LEU A 29 -1.45 4.91 3.45
CA LEU A 29 -0.47 4.12 2.70
C LEU A 29 -1.10 3.49 1.46
N LEU A 30 -0.47 3.66 0.30
CA LEU A 30 -0.77 2.90 -0.92
C LEU A 30 0.29 1.81 -1.09
N VAL A 31 -0.11 0.56 -0.89
CA VAL A 31 0.82 -0.57 -0.81
C VAL A 31 0.70 -1.44 -2.05
N ASP A 32 1.83 -1.81 -2.65
CA ASP A 32 1.86 -2.78 -3.73
C ASP A 32 1.69 -4.22 -3.22
N ILE A 33 1.38 -5.16 -4.11
CA ILE A 33 1.19 -6.57 -3.77
C ILE A 33 2.44 -7.37 -4.17
N ASP A 34 2.63 -7.59 -5.47
CA ASP A 34 3.62 -8.53 -5.97
C ASP A 34 5.05 -7.97 -5.77
N ASN A 35 5.94 -8.81 -5.23
CA ASN A 35 7.30 -8.45 -4.81
C ASN A 35 7.36 -7.33 -3.75
N THR A 36 6.27 -7.09 -3.01
CA THR A 36 6.23 -6.18 -1.86
C THR A 36 5.66 -6.87 -0.63
N LEU A 37 4.45 -7.44 -0.74
CA LEU A 37 3.81 -8.22 0.33
C LEU A 37 3.77 -9.71 0.01
N VAL A 38 3.80 -10.09 -1.26
CA VAL A 38 3.65 -11.47 -1.70
C VAL A 38 4.61 -11.70 -2.88
N PRO A 39 5.33 -12.83 -2.94
CA PRO A 39 6.09 -13.19 -4.14
C PRO A 39 5.20 -13.18 -5.39
N TRP A 40 5.77 -12.83 -6.54
CA TRP A 40 4.99 -12.78 -7.76
C TRP A 40 4.36 -14.15 -8.10
N GLY A 41 3.04 -14.15 -8.31
CA GLY A 41 2.28 -15.36 -8.67
C GLY A 41 1.82 -16.22 -7.49
N GLU A 42 2.31 -15.97 -6.28
CA GLU A 42 1.94 -16.76 -5.10
C GLU A 42 0.49 -16.44 -4.69
N PRO A 43 -0.42 -17.43 -4.60
CA PRO A 43 -1.83 -17.21 -4.25
C PRO A 43 -2.04 -16.82 -2.79
N GLU A 44 -1.12 -17.18 -1.90
CA GLU A 44 -1.27 -16.99 -0.46
C GLU A 44 -0.39 -15.84 0.07
N MET A 45 -0.84 -15.22 1.16
CA MET A 45 -0.08 -14.18 1.86
C MET A 45 0.38 -14.72 3.20
N GLU A 46 1.68 -14.56 3.49
CA GLU A 46 2.24 -14.96 4.77
C GLU A 46 1.61 -14.17 5.93
N GLY A 47 1.40 -14.85 7.07
CA GLY A 47 0.76 -14.25 8.24
C GLY A 47 1.48 -13.02 8.79
N ALA A 48 2.79 -12.90 8.56
CA ALA A 48 3.58 -11.74 8.96
C ALA A 48 3.08 -10.44 8.28
N PHE A 49 2.73 -10.49 6.99
CA PHE A 49 2.20 -9.31 6.28
C PHE A 49 0.79 -8.96 6.74
N VAL A 50 -0.05 -9.96 7.02
CA VAL A 50 -1.38 -9.75 7.60
C VAL A 50 -1.26 -9.05 8.96
N ALA A 51 -0.35 -9.53 9.81
CA ALA A 51 -0.08 -8.93 11.11
C ALA A 51 0.45 -7.49 10.98
N TRP A 52 1.34 -7.23 10.04
CA TRP A 52 1.88 -5.90 9.78
C TRP A 52 0.79 -4.91 9.32
N VAL A 53 -0.06 -5.28 8.37
CA VAL A 53 -1.18 -4.41 7.95
C VAL A 53 -2.12 -4.13 9.12
N LYS A 54 -2.36 -5.12 9.98
CA LYS A 54 -3.17 -4.93 11.20
C LYS A 54 -2.52 -3.94 12.16
N GLU A 55 -1.20 -4.03 12.39
CA GLU A 55 -0.46 -3.07 13.23
C GLU A 55 -0.53 -1.65 12.65
N VAL A 56 -0.33 -1.51 11.34
CA VAL A 56 -0.43 -0.23 10.61
C VAL A 56 -1.82 0.40 10.84
N LYS A 57 -2.89 -0.39 10.67
CA LYS A 57 -4.28 0.05 10.95
C LYS A 57 -4.46 0.45 12.42
N GLN A 58 -3.93 -0.33 13.36
CA GLN A 58 -4.00 -0.02 14.79
C GLN A 58 -3.27 1.27 15.17
N LYS A 59 -2.20 1.61 14.45
CA LYS A 59 -1.54 2.92 14.57
C LYS A 59 -2.34 4.06 13.92
N GLY A 60 -3.52 3.81 13.36
CA GLY A 60 -4.42 4.83 12.82
C GLY A 60 -4.17 5.19 11.36
N PHE A 61 -3.37 4.41 10.63
CA PHE A 61 -3.19 4.60 9.20
C PHE A 61 -4.34 3.97 8.41
N LYS A 62 -4.75 4.65 7.34
CA LYS A 62 -5.60 4.05 6.31
C LYS A 62 -4.72 3.37 5.27
N VAL A 63 -5.05 2.15 4.85
CA VAL A 63 -4.24 1.40 3.88
C VAL A 63 -5.09 1.05 2.67
N CYS A 64 -4.53 1.17 1.46
CA CYS A 64 -5.14 0.69 0.23
C CYS A 64 -4.11 -0.09 -0.60
N LEU A 65 -4.51 -1.24 -1.14
CA LEU A 65 -3.69 -1.96 -2.10
C LEU A 65 -3.78 -1.29 -3.48
N VAL A 66 -2.65 -1.07 -4.14
CA VAL A 66 -2.59 -0.57 -5.52
C VAL A 66 -1.63 -1.41 -6.33
N SER A 67 -2.16 -2.28 -7.20
CA SER A 67 -1.36 -3.26 -7.94
C SER A 67 -1.75 -3.37 -9.42
N ASN A 68 -0.78 -3.72 -10.26
CA ASN A 68 -1.01 -4.09 -11.66
C ASN A 68 -1.65 -5.48 -11.81
N ALA A 69 -1.77 -6.24 -10.73
CA ALA A 69 -2.49 -7.50 -10.69
C ALA A 69 -3.93 -7.36 -11.20
N LYS A 70 -4.47 -8.47 -11.72
CA LYS A 70 -5.90 -8.54 -12.10
C LYS A 70 -6.78 -8.27 -10.88
N LYS A 71 -7.94 -7.65 -11.10
CA LYS A 71 -8.89 -7.28 -10.04
C LYS A 71 -9.17 -8.41 -9.03
N PRO A 72 -9.45 -9.66 -9.44
CA PRO A 72 -9.75 -10.72 -8.48
C PRO A 72 -8.60 -10.99 -7.49
N ARG A 73 -7.35 -10.95 -7.94
CA ARG A 73 -6.17 -11.13 -7.05
C ARG A 73 -6.07 -9.98 -6.05
N ALA A 74 -6.21 -8.76 -6.53
CA ALA A 74 -6.15 -7.58 -5.65
C ALA A 74 -7.29 -7.57 -4.63
N GLU A 75 -8.51 -7.92 -5.05
CA GLU A 75 -9.71 -8.01 -4.20
C GLU A 75 -9.56 -9.13 -3.16
N ASN A 76 -9.08 -10.31 -3.54
CA ASN A 76 -8.86 -11.41 -2.59
C ASN A 76 -7.94 -11.01 -1.43
N PHE A 77 -6.79 -10.38 -1.72
CA PHE A 77 -5.90 -9.90 -0.67
C PHE A 77 -6.48 -8.73 0.11
N ALA A 78 -7.22 -7.83 -0.54
CA ALA A 78 -7.92 -6.75 0.15
C ALA A 78 -8.95 -7.28 1.15
N THR A 79 -9.72 -8.30 0.78
CA THR A 79 -10.67 -8.96 1.66
C THR A 79 -9.97 -9.62 2.84
N LEU A 80 -8.86 -10.34 2.60
CA LEU A 80 -8.07 -10.95 3.66
C LEU A 80 -7.55 -9.92 4.68
N LEU A 81 -7.14 -8.76 4.19
CA LEU A 81 -6.55 -7.67 4.98
C LEU A 81 -7.59 -6.68 5.55
N ASP A 82 -8.86 -6.81 5.15
CA ASP A 82 -9.95 -5.88 5.46
C ASP A 82 -9.58 -4.42 5.09
N ILE A 83 -9.16 -4.21 3.84
CA ILE A 83 -8.78 -2.89 3.28
C ILE A 83 -9.23 -2.74 1.82
N PRO A 84 -9.39 -1.51 1.30
CA PRO A 84 -9.70 -1.29 -0.11
C PRO A 84 -8.55 -1.68 -1.06
N ALA A 85 -8.88 -2.00 -2.31
CA ALA A 85 -7.91 -2.27 -3.38
C ALA A 85 -8.24 -1.57 -4.70
N VAL A 86 -7.19 -1.27 -5.46
CA VAL A 86 -7.22 -0.87 -6.86
C VAL A 86 -6.37 -1.86 -7.67
N GLY A 87 -7.03 -2.84 -8.27
CA GLY A 87 -6.41 -3.73 -9.28
C GLY A 87 -6.34 -3.10 -10.67
N LEU A 88 -5.58 -3.72 -11.57
CA LEU A 88 -5.30 -3.23 -12.93
C LEU A 88 -4.84 -1.77 -12.93
N ALA A 89 -3.92 -1.44 -12.02
CA ALA A 89 -3.53 -0.07 -11.74
C ALA A 89 -2.80 0.61 -12.91
N LEU A 90 -2.18 -0.15 -13.82
CA LEU A 90 -1.32 0.36 -14.89
C LEU A 90 -0.25 1.35 -14.38
N LYS A 91 0.30 1.07 -13.19
CA LYS A 91 1.46 1.78 -12.65
C LYS A 91 2.60 1.75 -13.68
N PRO A 92 3.34 2.86 -13.86
CA PRO A 92 3.44 4.02 -12.97
C PRO A 92 2.45 5.18 -13.26
N LEU A 93 1.37 4.96 -14.02
CA LEU A 93 0.42 6.03 -14.32
C LEU A 93 -0.32 6.53 -13.07
N GLY A 94 -0.45 7.85 -12.93
CA GLY A 94 -1.01 8.51 -11.74
C GLY A 94 -2.48 8.21 -11.42
N ARG A 95 -3.24 7.59 -12.34
CA ARG A 95 -4.69 7.37 -12.19
C ARG A 95 -5.03 6.43 -11.04
N ALA A 96 -4.28 5.33 -10.89
CA ALA A 96 -4.58 4.34 -9.86
C ALA A 96 -4.27 4.87 -8.45
N PHE A 97 -3.16 5.59 -8.29
CA PHE A 97 -2.82 6.24 -7.02
C PHE A 97 -3.90 7.24 -6.60
N ARG A 98 -4.41 8.07 -7.53
CA ARG A 98 -5.55 8.96 -7.26
C ARG A 98 -6.82 8.23 -6.83
N ARG A 99 -7.10 7.07 -7.41
CA ARG A 99 -8.23 6.23 -6.98
C ARG A 99 -8.02 5.67 -5.58
N GLY A 100 -6.81 5.19 -5.27
CA GLY A 100 -6.45 4.73 -3.92
C GLY A 100 -6.64 5.84 -2.88
N MET A 101 -6.10 7.04 -3.15
CA MET A 101 -6.28 8.22 -2.29
C MET A 101 -7.76 8.58 -2.08
N ALA A 102 -8.57 8.51 -3.14
CA ALA A 102 -10.02 8.74 -3.04
C ALA A 102 -10.72 7.70 -2.16
N LEU A 103 -10.34 6.41 -2.24
CA LEU A 103 -10.87 5.35 -1.37
C LEU A 103 -10.50 5.57 0.10
N LEU A 104 -9.33 6.17 0.36
CA LEU A 104 -8.91 6.53 1.72
C LEU A 104 -9.48 7.87 2.19
N ASN A 105 -10.09 8.65 1.29
CA ASN A 105 -10.50 10.04 1.53
C ASN A 105 -9.35 10.89 2.08
N LEU A 106 -8.20 10.85 1.40
CA LEU A 106 -6.98 11.57 1.76
C LEU A 106 -6.39 12.32 0.55
N GLY A 107 -5.69 13.42 0.80
CA GLY A 107 -4.99 14.20 -0.20
C GLY A 107 -3.58 13.68 -0.52
N PRO A 108 -2.96 14.14 -1.62
CA PRO A 108 -1.63 13.68 -2.05
C PRO A 108 -0.48 13.92 -1.06
N ARG A 109 -0.65 14.84 -0.10
CA ARG A 109 0.37 15.12 0.92
C ARG A 109 0.22 14.28 2.18
N GLU A 110 -0.89 13.57 2.32
CA GLU A 110 -1.22 12.76 3.48
C GLU A 110 -0.96 11.26 3.24
N VAL A 111 -0.51 10.91 2.04
CA VAL A 111 -0.40 9.53 1.58
C VAL A 111 1.01 9.25 1.09
N ALA A 112 1.58 8.13 1.54
CA ALA A 112 2.83 7.57 1.05
C ALA A 112 2.58 6.36 0.14
#